data_AF-A0A5C8IFE1-F1
#
_entry.id   AF-A0A5C8IFE1-F1
#
_cell.length_a   1.000
_cell.length_b   1.000
_cell.length_c   1.000
_cell.angle_alpha   90.00
_cell.angle_beta   90.00
_cell.angle_gamma   90.00
#
_symmetry.space_group_name_H-M   'P 1'
#
loop_
_entity.id
_entity.type
_entity.pdbx_description
1 polymer ?
#
loop_
_entity_poly.entity_id
_entity_poly.type
_entity_poly.pdbx_seq_one_letter_code
_entity_poly.pdbx_strand_id
1 'polypeptide(L)'
;MSSAPHHHLPDPDPAPAPSPAPADISVVALARSFGDVHAVRDVTLTARAGEVTGLVGPNGSGKTTLLLMLATLLVPDSGEIRIGGLDPVTQSAEVRRILGWMPDVLGAWPNLSVRRSLELTARLYGMDRRMAAARAEELTDLVDLVELIDRPTRVLSRGQKQRLSLARALVHDPRVLLLDEPASGLDPGARIALRVLLRRLAAEGRTVLVSSHVLAELDELADRSVFLEAGATVTDERIAAARRTARPWRIRSLDPTGLRAALVAAGVPDDAIGVDPQGLVAPVASDEAAAALLAELVKAGAPVTAFAPAVGDLEQTFLDLNGEAGR
;
A
#
# COMPACT_ATOMS: atom_id res chain seq x y z
N MET A 1 20.40 60.78 29.63
CA MET A 1 19.68 59.86 28.72
C MET A 1 20.23 58.47 28.96
N SER A 2 19.47 57.63 29.66
CA SER A 2 19.90 56.34 30.20
C SER A 2 19.70 55.24 29.16
N SER A 3 20.77 54.53 28.79
CA SER A 3 20.75 53.39 27.87
C SER A 3 20.48 52.10 28.67
N ALA A 4 19.33 51.46 28.44
CA ALA A 4 18.99 50.16 29.00
C ALA A 4 19.67 49.02 28.20
N PRO A 5 20.07 47.90 28.83
CA PRO A 5 20.65 46.76 28.13
C PRO A 5 19.56 45.86 27.51
N HIS A 6 19.80 45.41 26.29
CA HIS A 6 18.96 44.41 25.63
C HIS A 6 19.14 43.03 26.28
N HIS A 7 18.09 42.51 26.90
CA HIS A 7 18.03 41.14 27.38
C HIS A 7 17.74 40.21 26.19
N HIS A 8 18.73 39.41 25.78
CA HIS A 8 18.53 38.33 24.81
C HIS A 8 17.84 37.18 25.54
N LEU A 9 16.58 36.90 25.19
CA LEU A 9 15.88 35.69 25.61
C LEU A 9 16.43 34.52 24.78
N PRO A 10 16.77 33.37 25.40
CA PRO A 10 17.15 32.18 24.65
C PRO A 10 15.96 31.69 23.82
N ASP A 11 16.23 31.27 22.59
CA ASP A 11 15.23 30.64 21.72
C ASP A 11 14.60 29.43 22.44
N PRO A 12 13.28 29.24 22.37
CA PRO A 12 12.64 28.06 22.94
C PRO A 12 13.21 26.81 22.27
N ASP A 13 13.65 25.85 23.10
CA ASP A 13 14.08 24.53 22.62
C ASP A 13 13.05 23.98 21.64
N PRO A 14 13.47 23.41 20.50
CA PRO A 14 12.56 22.78 19.57
C PRO A 14 11.75 21.71 20.31
N ALA A 15 10.42 21.85 20.26
CA ALA A 15 9.53 20.90 20.89
C ALA A 15 9.92 19.48 20.49
N PRO A 16 10.00 18.52 21.45
CA PRO A 16 10.35 17.16 21.14
C PRO A 16 9.40 16.63 20.06
N ALA A 17 9.97 16.05 19.00
CA ALA A 17 9.20 15.44 17.93
C ALA A 17 8.15 14.48 18.54
N PRO A 18 6.91 14.48 18.04
CA PRO A 18 5.87 13.61 18.57
C PRO A 18 6.36 12.16 18.54
N SER A 19 6.38 11.52 19.70
CA SER A 19 6.72 10.10 19.85
C SER A 19 5.85 9.27 18.90
N PRO A 20 6.39 8.29 18.16
CA PRO A 20 5.61 7.56 17.17
C PRO A 20 4.41 6.90 17.84
N ALA A 21 3.21 7.16 17.30
CA ALA A 21 1.99 6.54 17.78
C ALA A 21 2.14 4.99 17.79
N PRO A 22 1.61 4.29 18.80
CA PRO A 22 1.72 2.83 18.88
C PRO A 22 1.09 2.18 17.63
N ALA A 23 1.76 1.15 17.10
CA ALA A 23 1.26 0.40 15.96
C ALA A 23 -0.12 -0.20 16.26
N ASP A 24 -1.06 -0.04 15.33
CA ASP A 24 -2.44 -0.51 15.49
C ASP A 24 -2.58 -1.98 15.07
N ILE A 25 -1.73 -2.44 14.14
CA ILE A 25 -1.48 -3.86 13.87
C ILE A 25 -0.02 -4.14 14.21
N SER A 26 0.23 -5.19 15.00
CA SER A 26 1.57 -5.73 15.26
C SER A 26 1.53 -7.24 15.11
N VAL A 27 2.51 -7.77 14.38
CA VAL A 27 2.72 -9.20 14.16
C VAL A 27 4.18 -9.50 14.49
N VAL A 28 4.42 -10.54 15.28
CA VAL A 28 5.78 -10.94 15.68
C VAL A 28 5.95 -12.44 15.46
N ALA A 29 6.95 -12.78 14.64
CA ALA A 29 7.38 -14.16 14.36
C ALA A 29 6.22 -15.13 14.05
N LEU A 30 5.27 -14.68 13.23
CA LEU A 30 4.06 -15.44 12.95
C LEU A 30 4.37 -16.59 11.98
N ALA A 31 3.82 -17.77 12.28
CA ALA A 31 3.96 -18.96 11.45
C ALA A 31 2.64 -19.69 11.26
N ARG A 32 2.46 -20.28 10.07
CA ARG A 32 1.33 -21.13 9.71
C ARG A 32 1.67 -22.12 8.59
N SER A 33 1.36 -23.39 8.85
CA SER A 33 1.60 -24.52 7.98
C SER A 33 0.32 -25.28 7.65
N PHE A 34 0.29 -25.93 6.49
CA PHE A 34 -0.78 -26.81 6.02
C PHE A 34 -0.16 -28.11 5.50
N GLY A 35 -0.11 -29.13 6.37
CA GLY A 35 0.70 -30.32 6.08
C GLY A 35 2.16 -29.93 5.87
N ASP A 36 2.72 -30.31 4.73
CA ASP A 36 4.13 -30.02 4.37
C ASP A 36 4.34 -28.58 3.84
N VAL A 37 3.27 -27.81 3.63
CA VAL A 37 3.36 -26.45 3.09
C VAL A 37 3.45 -25.43 4.22
N HIS A 38 4.63 -24.84 4.41
CA HIS A 38 4.83 -23.69 5.31
C HIS A 38 4.46 -22.38 4.61
N ALA A 39 3.19 -22.00 4.68
CA ALA A 39 2.65 -20.83 3.99
C ALA A 39 3.10 -19.50 4.61
N VAL A 40 3.25 -19.47 5.94
CA VAL A 40 3.83 -18.36 6.71
C VAL A 40 4.85 -18.98 7.67
N ARG A 41 6.06 -18.42 7.74
CA ARG A 41 7.22 -19.01 8.44
C ARG A 41 7.71 -18.13 9.57
N ASP A 42 7.96 -16.86 9.25
CA ASP A 42 8.49 -15.87 10.18
C ASP A 42 8.11 -14.48 9.67
N VAL A 43 6.84 -14.14 9.88
CA VAL A 43 6.30 -12.85 9.49
C VAL A 43 6.28 -11.92 10.69
N THR A 44 6.95 -10.77 10.55
CA THR A 44 6.95 -9.69 11.53
C THR A 44 6.60 -8.41 10.81
N LEU A 45 5.54 -7.73 11.23
CA LEU A 45 5.14 -6.47 10.61
C LEU A 45 4.41 -5.55 11.58
N THR A 46 4.37 -4.27 11.23
CA THR A 46 3.57 -3.27 11.92
C THR A 46 2.81 -2.41 10.92
N ALA A 47 1.54 -2.12 11.19
CA ALA A 47 0.77 -1.10 10.49
C ALA A 47 0.26 -0.07 11.50
N ARG A 48 0.28 1.21 11.13
CA ARG A 48 -0.04 2.33 12.03
C ARG A 48 -1.37 2.99 11.64
N ALA A 49 -2.03 3.56 12.64
CA ALA A 49 -3.18 4.43 12.42
C ALA A 49 -2.74 5.67 11.65
N GLY A 50 -3.56 6.10 10.69
CA GLY A 50 -3.23 7.23 9.83
C GLY A 50 -2.48 6.88 8.55
N GLU A 51 -2.04 5.62 8.39
CA GLU A 51 -1.18 5.19 7.29
C GLU A 51 -1.82 4.07 6.46
N VAL A 52 -1.49 4.04 5.17
CA VAL A 52 -1.72 2.87 4.31
C VAL A 52 -0.44 2.05 4.24
N THR A 53 -0.51 0.82 4.75
CA THR A 53 0.58 -0.16 4.64
C THR A 53 0.30 -1.12 3.48
N GLY A 54 1.23 -1.20 2.53
CA GLY A 54 1.21 -2.15 1.42
C GLY A 54 1.90 -3.47 1.79
N LEU A 55 1.23 -4.58 1.59
CA LEU A 55 1.80 -5.93 1.70
C LEU A 55 2.20 -6.42 0.31
N VAL A 56 3.50 -6.42 0.05
CA VAL A 56 4.10 -6.69 -1.25
C VAL A 56 4.66 -8.11 -1.28
N GLY A 57 4.45 -8.84 -2.37
CA GLY A 57 5.11 -10.13 -2.60
C GLY A 57 4.51 -10.87 -3.78
N PRO A 58 5.21 -11.87 -4.34
CA PRO A 58 4.67 -12.67 -5.45
C PRO A 58 3.48 -13.52 -5.00
N ASN A 59 2.79 -14.13 -5.97
CA ASN A 59 1.78 -15.14 -5.66
C ASN A 59 2.43 -16.31 -4.90
N GLY A 60 1.76 -16.78 -3.85
CA GLY A 60 2.29 -17.82 -2.98
C GLY A 60 3.24 -17.36 -1.88
N SER A 61 3.52 -16.06 -1.74
CA SER A 61 4.39 -15.55 -0.66
C SER A 61 3.76 -15.57 0.75
N GLY A 62 2.50 -15.99 0.88
CA GLY A 62 1.79 -16.08 2.16
C GLY A 62 0.87 -14.89 2.50
N LYS A 63 0.73 -13.89 1.61
CA LYS A 63 -0.11 -12.68 1.84
C LYS A 63 -1.53 -13.01 2.31
N THR A 64 -2.27 -13.80 1.53
CA THR A 64 -3.66 -14.16 1.87
C THR A 64 -3.73 -14.98 3.16
N THR A 65 -2.80 -15.93 3.38
CA THR A 65 -2.75 -16.72 4.62
C THR A 65 -2.53 -15.83 5.84
N LEU A 66 -1.63 -14.85 5.74
CA LEU A 66 -1.40 -13.86 6.78
C LEU A 66 -2.67 -13.04 7.04
N LEU A 67 -3.28 -12.48 6.00
CA LEU A 67 -4.49 -11.67 6.13
C LEU A 67 -5.65 -12.46 6.75
N LEU A 68 -5.80 -13.75 6.43
CA LEU A 68 -6.80 -14.62 7.07
C LEU A 68 -6.56 -14.78 8.58
N MET A 69 -5.30 -14.87 9.03
CA MET A 69 -4.98 -14.90 10.46
C MET A 69 -5.31 -13.58 11.14
N LEU A 70 -4.94 -12.45 10.52
CA LEU A 70 -5.28 -11.12 11.03
C LEU A 70 -6.80 -10.89 11.07
N ALA A 71 -7.54 -11.43 10.10
CA ALA A 71 -9.00 -11.33 10.01
C ALA A 71 -9.76 -12.26 10.98
N THR A 72 -9.07 -12.97 11.89
CA THR A 72 -9.64 -13.98 12.82
C THR A 72 -10.20 -15.23 12.14
N LEU A 73 -9.89 -15.45 10.86
CA LEU A 73 -10.42 -16.55 10.04
C LEU A 73 -9.51 -17.78 10.03
N LEU A 74 -8.28 -17.65 10.52
CA LEU A 74 -7.29 -18.72 10.61
C LEU A 74 -6.48 -18.57 11.90
N VAL A 75 -6.23 -19.67 12.61
CA VAL A 75 -5.41 -19.65 13.83
C VAL A 75 -3.94 -19.90 13.44
N PRO A 76 -2.99 -19.05 13.89
CA PRO A 76 -1.57 -19.29 13.67
C PRO A 76 -1.10 -20.54 14.39
N ASP A 77 0.00 -21.15 13.91
CA ASP A 77 0.64 -22.25 14.64
C ASP A 77 1.52 -21.71 15.77
N SER A 78 2.13 -20.54 15.57
CA SER A 78 2.95 -19.83 16.57
C SER A 78 3.10 -18.35 16.20
N GLY A 79 3.68 -17.57 17.11
CA GLY A 79 3.85 -16.12 17.00
C GLY A 79 2.71 -15.34 17.64
N GLU A 80 2.80 -14.02 17.57
CA GLU A 80 1.87 -13.10 18.23
C GLU A 80 1.24 -12.12 17.24
N ILE A 81 -0.04 -11.83 17.46
CA ILE A 81 -0.79 -10.79 16.72
C ILE A 81 -1.45 -9.86 17.73
N ARG A 82 -1.35 -8.55 17.50
CA ARG A 82 -2.11 -7.51 18.20
C ARG A 82 -2.80 -6.60 17.19
N ILE A 83 -4.10 -6.39 17.36
CA ILE A 83 -4.92 -5.48 16.54
C ILE A 83 -5.70 -4.55 17.48
N GLY A 84 -5.38 -3.25 17.48
CA GLY A 84 -5.92 -2.31 18.46
C GLY A 84 -5.64 -2.72 19.91
N GLY A 85 -4.51 -3.41 20.15
CA GLY A 85 -4.14 -3.99 21.45
C GLY A 85 -4.81 -5.34 21.78
N LEU A 86 -5.69 -5.85 20.92
CA LEU A 86 -6.43 -7.10 21.12
C LEU A 86 -5.74 -8.28 20.42
N ASP A 87 -5.84 -9.47 20.99
CA ASP A 87 -5.39 -10.71 20.35
C ASP A 87 -6.54 -11.34 19.52
N PRO A 88 -6.39 -11.56 18.20
CA PRO A 88 -7.43 -12.12 17.34
C PRO A 88 -7.80 -13.57 17.64
N VAL A 89 -6.95 -14.34 18.32
CA VAL A 89 -7.23 -15.73 18.68
C VAL A 89 -8.13 -15.78 19.91
N THR A 90 -7.80 -15.02 20.96
CA THR A 90 -8.51 -15.05 22.24
C THR A 90 -9.64 -14.02 22.35
N GLN A 91 -9.57 -12.92 21.61
CA GLN A 91 -10.51 -11.77 21.65
C GLN A 91 -11.13 -11.52 20.27
N SER A 92 -11.44 -12.59 19.54
CA SER A 92 -11.86 -12.53 18.14
C SER A 92 -13.12 -11.69 17.89
N ALA A 93 -14.07 -11.65 18.84
CA ALA A 93 -15.29 -10.87 18.71
C ALA A 93 -15.00 -9.36 18.83
N GLU A 94 -14.15 -8.97 19.76
CA GLU A 94 -13.67 -7.61 19.97
C GLU A 94 -12.90 -7.12 18.74
N VAL A 95 -12.00 -7.95 18.19
CA VAL A 95 -11.26 -7.63 16.98
C VAL A 95 -12.20 -7.42 15.79
N ARG A 96 -13.16 -8.33 15.56
CA ARG A 96 -14.13 -8.19 14.46
C ARG A 96 -15.00 -6.93 14.57
N ARG A 97 -15.22 -6.37 15.77
CA ARG A 97 -15.93 -5.10 15.94
C ARG A 97 -15.15 -3.88 15.45
N ILE A 98 -13.82 -3.94 15.43
CA ILE A 98 -12.98 -2.80 15.00
C ILE A 98 -12.34 -3.02 13.63
N LEU A 99 -12.42 -4.24 13.09
CA LEU A 99 -11.75 -4.66 11.86
C LEU A 99 -12.75 -4.88 10.72
N GLY A 100 -12.51 -4.23 9.59
CA GLY A 100 -13.15 -4.51 8.31
C GLY A 100 -12.27 -5.42 7.46
N TRP A 101 -12.86 -6.48 6.91
CA TRP A 101 -12.17 -7.46 6.07
C TRP A 101 -12.78 -7.48 4.66
N MET A 102 -11.94 -7.25 3.65
CA MET A 102 -12.29 -7.39 2.24
C MET A 102 -11.41 -8.51 1.64
N PRO A 103 -11.98 -9.69 1.34
CA PRO A 103 -11.26 -10.75 0.61
C PRO A 103 -11.17 -10.44 -0.89
N ASP A 104 -10.19 -11.02 -1.59
CA ASP A 104 -10.05 -10.92 -3.07
C ASP A 104 -11.32 -11.41 -3.79
N VAL A 105 -11.95 -12.48 -3.28
CA VAL A 105 -13.22 -12.96 -3.80
C VAL A 105 -14.33 -12.68 -2.80
N LEU A 106 -15.26 -11.80 -3.18
CA LEU A 106 -16.47 -11.54 -2.42
C LEU A 106 -17.27 -12.82 -2.21
N GLY A 107 -17.35 -13.29 -0.96
CA GLY A 107 -18.36 -14.26 -0.53
C GLY A 107 -19.74 -13.62 -0.56
N ALA A 108 -20.42 -13.66 -1.71
CA ALA A 108 -21.72 -13.00 -1.90
C ALA A 108 -22.90 -13.96 -1.74
N TRP A 109 -24.04 -13.41 -1.33
CA TRP A 109 -25.34 -14.06 -1.48
C TRP A 109 -25.91 -13.70 -2.86
N PRO A 110 -25.79 -14.59 -3.87
CA PRO A 110 -25.98 -14.24 -5.29
C PRO A 110 -27.37 -13.67 -5.62
N ASN A 111 -28.37 -14.05 -4.84
CA ASN A 111 -29.77 -13.66 -5.05
C ASN A 111 -30.18 -12.42 -4.25
N LEU A 112 -29.38 -11.97 -3.28
CA LEU A 112 -29.66 -10.72 -2.58
C LEU A 112 -29.28 -9.54 -3.47
N SER A 113 -30.03 -8.44 -3.35
CA SER A 113 -29.63 -7.18 -3.95
C SER A 113 -28.42 -6.57 -3.23
N VAL A 114 -27.75 -5.61 -3.87
CA VAL A 114 -26.69 -4.81 -3.24
C VAL A 114 -27.18 -4.21 -1.91
N ARG A 115 -28.36 -3.57 -1.92
CA ARG A 115 -29.03 -3.02 -0.74
C ARG A 115 -29.17 -4.05 0.37
N ARG A 116 -29.78 -5.20 0.07
CA ARG A 116 -30.04 -6.25 1.07
C ARG A 116 -28.76 -6.87 1.60
N SER A 117 -27.73 -6.99 0.77
CA SER A 117 -26.40 -7.46 1.20
C SER A 117 -25.79 -6.53 2.25
N LEU A 118 -25.85 -5.21 2.03
CA LEU A 118 -25.32 -4.21 2.96
C LEU A 118 -26.19 -4.09 4.22
N GLU A 119 -27.52 -4.02 4.07
CA GLU A 119 -28.45 -4.01 5.21
C GLU A 119 -28.27 -5.25 6.09
N LEU A 120 -28.16 -6.45 5.49
CA LEU A 120 -27.93 -7.68 6.24
C LEU A 120 -26.60 -7.63 6.98
N THR A 121 -25.53 -7.17 6.33
CA THR A 121 -24.22 -7.00 6.97
C THR A 121 -24.33 -6.03 8.16
N ALA A 122 -25.02 -4.89 8.00
CA ALA A 122 -25.20 -3.89 9.06
C ALA A 122 -25.99 -4.45 10.25
N ARG A 123 -27.05 -5.21 9.96
CA ARG A 123 -27.86 -5.92 10.96
C ARG A 123 -27.04 -6.94 11.75
N LEU A 124 -26.11 -7.65 11.11
CA LEU A 124 -25.20 -8.60 11.78
C LEU A 124 -24.24 -7.89 12.74
N TYR A 125 -23.90 -6.63 12.48
CA TYR A 125 -23.15 -5.76 13.39
C TYR A 125 -24.02 -5.01 14.40
N GLY A 126 -25.30 -5.37 14.54
CA GLY A 126 -26.18 -4.86 15.60
C GLY A 126 -26.90 -3.54 15.27
N MET A 127 -26.78 -3.03 14.04
CA MET A 127 -27.55 -1.85 13.64
C MET A 127 -29.05 -2.17 13.59
N ASP A 128 -29.89 -1.20 13.93
CA ASP A 128 -31.33 -1.33 13.72
C ASP A 128 -31.69 -1.21 12.22
N ARG A 129 -32.97 -1.42 11.88
CA ARG A 129 -33.41 -1.41 10.48
C ARG A 129 -33.24 -0.04 9.80
N ARG A 130 -33.45 1.05 10.54
CA ARG A 130 -33.37 2.41 10.00
C ARG A 130 -31.90 2.79 9.77
N MET A 131 -31.04 2.52 10.75
CA MET A 131 -29.59 2.73 10.64
C MET A 131 -28.99 1.88 9.51
N ALA A 132 -29.38 0.61 9.42
CA ALA A 132 -28.90 -0.28 8.36
C ALA A 132 -29.27 0.22 6.95
N ALA A 133 -30.50 0.72 6.77
CA ALA A 133 -30.95 1.27 5.49
C ALA A 133 -30.17 2.54 5.12
N ALA A 134 -30.00 3.47 6.07
CA ALA A 134 -29.23 4.69 5.85
C ALA A 134 -27.76 4.40 5.53
N ARG A 135 -27.14 3.47 6.29
CA ARG A 135 -25.75 3.06 6.07
C ARG A 135 -25.55 2.36 4.72
N ALA A 136 -26.53 1.57 4.27
CA ALA A 136 -26.49 0.95 2.95
C ALA A 136 -26.48 2.01 1.84
N GLU A 137 -27.31 3.05 1.94
CA GLU A 137 -27.37 4.14 0.95
C GLU A 137 -26.06 4.95 0.91
N GLU A 138 -25.55 5.34 2.08
CA GLU A 138 -24.26 6.04 2.21
C GLU A 138 -23.13 5.24 1.56
N LEU A 139 -23.04 3.94 1.84
CA LEU A 139 -21.96 3.11 1.32
C LEU A 139 -22.09 2.86 -0.18
N THR A 140 -23.31 2.70 -0.70
CA THR A 140 -23.50 2.58 -2.16
C THR A 140 -23.13 3.85 -2.90
N ASP A 141 -23.32 5.02 -2.30
CA ASP A 141 -22.85 6.29 -2.86
C ASP A 141 -21.30 6.34 -2.83
N LEU A 142 -20.71 6.03 -1.68
CA LEU A 142 -19.26 6.01 -1.47
C LEU A 142 -18.51 5.14 -2.47
N VAL A 143 -19.07 3.98 -2.84
CA VAL A 143 -18.44 3.04 -3.77
C VAL A 143 -19.02 3.08 -5.19
N ASP A 144 -19.81 4.10 -5.53
CA ASP A 144 -20.39 4.26 -6.87
C ASP A 144 -21.20 3.04 -7.34
N LEU A 145 -22.18 2.62 -6.54
CA LEU A 145 -23.10 1.51 -6.83
C LEU A 145 -24.58 1.90 -6.73
N VAL A 146 -24.90 3.20 -6.64
CA VAL A 146 -26.27 3.72 -6.47
C VAL A 146 -27.23 3.19 -7.54
N GLU A 147 -26.83 3.21 -8.82
CA GLU A 147 -27.67 2.73 -9.93
C GLU A 147 -27.93 1.20 -9.89
N LEU A 148 -27.11 0.46 -9.14
CA LEU A 148 -27.17 -1.00 -9.03
C LEU A 148 -27.72 -1.46 -7.68
N ILE A 149 -28.17 -0.55 -6.82
CA ILE A 149 -28.56 -0.82 -5.43
C ILE A 149 -29.62 -1.93 -5.29
N ASP A 150 -30.58 -1.99 -6.21
CA ASP A 150 -31.65 -2.99 -6.20
C ASP A 150 -31.38 -4.20 -7.11
N ARG A 151 -30.20 -4.26 -7.75
CA ARG A 151 -29.80 -5.38 -8.61
C ARG A 151 -29.24 -6.53 -7.78
N PRO A 152 -29.53 -7.79 -8.14
CA PRO A 152 -28.93 -8.97 -7.49
C PRO A 152 -27.40 -9.00 -7.61
N THR A 153 -26.68 -9.39 -6.56
CA THR A 153 -25.20 -9.41 -6.58
C THR A 153 -24.61 -10.32 -7.67
N ARG A 154 -25.33 -11.37 -8.08
CA ARG A 154 -24.88 -12.26 -9.16
C ARG A 154 -24.71 -11.58 -10.52
N VAL A 155 -25.45 -10.49 -10.79
CA VAL A 155 -25.38 -9.79 -12.08
C VAL A 155 -24.27 -8.73 -12.14
N LEU A 156 -23.59 -8.48 -11.01
CA LEU A 156 -22.49 -7.53 -10.93
C LEU A 156 -21.26 -8.07 -11.65
N SER A 157 -20.54 -7.17 -12.33
CA SER A 157 -19.21 -7.43 -12.87
C SER A 157 -18.20 -7.72 -11.74
N ARG A 158 -17.02 -8.24 -12.07
CA ARG A 158 -15.95 -8.48 -11.07
C ARG A 158 -15.62 -7.19 -10.30
N GLY A 159 -15.41 -6.07 -11.01
CA GLY A 159 -15.09 -4.80 -10.36
C GLY A 159 -16.24 -4.24 -9.50
N GLN A 160 -17.50 -4.42 -9.92
CA GLN A 160 -18.66 -4.05 -9.10
C GLN A 160 -18.78 -4.93 -7.84
N LYS A 161 -18.42 -6.22 -7.92
CA LYS A 161 -18.33 -7.09 -6.75
C LYS A 161 -17.22 -6.65 -5.80
N GLN A 162 -16.08 -6.18 -6.31
CA GLN A 162 -15.02 -5.61 -5.46
C GLN A 162 -15.50 -4.37 -4.72
N ARG A 163 -16.14 -3.43 -5.42
CA ARG A 163 -16.74 -2.24 -4.79
C ARG A 163 -17.73 -2.61 -3.68
N LEU A 164 -18.59 -3.60 -3.93
CA LEU A 164 -19.50 -4.12 -2.91
C LEU A 164 -18.75 -4.79 -1.74
N SER A 165 -17.65 -5.51 -2.01
CA SER A 165 -16.79 -6.10 -0.98
C SER A 165 -16.21 -5.04 -0.05
N LEU A 166 -15.68 -3.95 -0.63
CA LEU A 166 -15.19 -2.81 0.12
C LEU A 166 -16.29 -2.14 0.94
N ALA A 167 -17.46 -1.88 0.34
CA ALA A 167 -18.60 -1.32 1.05
C ALA A 167 -18.98 -2.19 2.26
N ARG A 168 -19.03 -3.52 2.11
CA ARG A 168 -19.31 -4.45 3.21
C ARG A 168 -18.27 -4.39 4.32
N ALA A 169 -16.99 -4.27 3.98
CA ALA A 169 -15.91 -4.14 4.96
C ALA A 169 -16.05 -2.85 5.80
N LEU A 170 -16.63 -1.79 5.22
CA LEU A 170 -16.82 -0.47 5.85
C LEU A 170 -18.13 -0.35 6.64
N VAL A 171 -19.01 -1.35 6.61
CA VAL A 171 -20.38 -1.23 7.13
C VAL A 171 -20.45 -0.75 8.57
N HIS A 172 -19.68 -1.35 9.46
CA HIS A 172 -19.67 -1.07 10.90
C HIS A 172 -18.69 0.02 11.32
N ASP A 173 -18.20 0.80 10.35
CA ASP A 173 -17.24 1.89 10.56
C ASP A 173 -15.95 1.42 11.28
N PRO A 174 -15.21 0.48 10.68
CA PRO A 174 -14.04 -0.09 11.33
C PRO A 174 -12.89 0.91 11.47
N ARG A 175 -12.11 0.75 12.54
CA ARG A 175 -10.84 1.44 12.76
C ARG A 175 -9.71 0.85 11.92
N VAL A 176 -9.74 -0.45 11.68
CA VAL A 176 -8.71 -1.20 10.96
C VAL A 176 -9.30 -1.82 9.70
N LEU A 177 -8.65 -1.66 8.56
CA LEU A 177 -9.05 -2.25 7.29
C LEU A 177 -7.99 -3.21 6.78
N LEU A 178 -8.42 -4.43 6.48
CA LEU A 178 -7.62 -5.46 5.82
C LEU A 178 -8.21 -5.71 4.43
N LEU A 179 -7.45 -5.41 3.39
CA LEU A 179 -7.91 -5.50 2.01
C LEU A 179 -7.00 -6.43 1.22
N ASP A 180 -7.55 -7.56 0.77
CA ASP A 180 -6.84 -8.51 -0.09
C ASP A 180 -7.13 -8.20 -1.56
N GLU A 181 -6.10 -7.75 -2.30
CA GLU A 181 -6.18 -7.46 -3.74
C GLU A 181 -7.36 -6.52 -4.15
N PRO A 182 -7.58 -5.37 -3.47
CA PRO A 182 -8.81 -4.59 -3.65
C PRO A 182 -8.99 -3.95 -5.02
N ALA A 183 -7.90 -3.78 -5.78
CA ALA A 183 -7.91 -3.23 -7.14
C ALA A 183 -8.19 -4.30 -8.23
N SER A 184 -8.26 -5.57 -7.83
CA SER A 184 -8.38 -6.74 -8.71
C SER A 184 -9.65 -6.71 -9.56
N GLY A 185 -9.49 -6.52 -10.88
CA GLY A 185 -10.60 -6.45 -11.83
C GLY A 185 -11.31 -5.09 -11.88
N LEU A 186 -10.73 -4.04 -11.29
CA LEU A 186 -11.13 -2.65 -11.50
C LEU A 186 -10.52 -2.09 -12.79
N ASP A 187 -11.31 -1.26 -13.49
CA ASP A 187 -10.82 -0.40 -14.56
C ASP A 187 -9.93 0.73 -14.00
N PRO A 188 -9.16 1.44 -14.84
CA PRO A 188 -8.23 2.48 -14.38
C PRO A 188 -8.89 3.59 -13.56
N GLY A 189 -10.09 4.03 -13.92
CA GLY A 189 -10.82 5.08 -13.19
C GLY A 189 -11.22 4.63 -11.79
N ALA A 190 -11.74 3.40 -11.68
CA ALA A 190 -12.10 2.80 -10.41
C ALA A 190 -10.89 2.56 -9.49
N ARG A 191 -9.70 2.27 -10.03
CA ARG A 191 -8.46 2.16 -9.23
C ARG A 191 -8.04 3.49 -8.62
N ILE A 192 -8.15 4.59 -9.38
CA ILE A 192 -7.89 5.94 -8.87
C ILE A 192 -8.87 6.29 -7.77
N ALA A 193 -10.17 6.05 -7.98
CA ALA A 193 -11.20 6.30 -6.97
C ALA A 193 -10.97 5.49 -5.68
N LEU A 194 -10.62 4.20 -5.81
CA LEU A 194 -10.23 3.34 -4.68
C LEU A 194 -9.07 3.96 -3.91
N ARG A 195 -8.01 4.38 -4.60
CA ARG A 195 -6.85 4.99 -3.95
C ARG A 195 -7.20 6.25 -3.17
N VAL A 196 -7.98 7.15 -3.78
CA VAL A 196 -8.45 8.38 -3.12
C VAL A 196 -9.25 8.04 -1.88
N LEU A 197 -10.13 7.05 -1.95
CA LEU A 197 -10.92 6.58 -0.81
C LEU A 197 -10.04 6.02 0.31
N LEU A 198 -9.08 5.13 0.00
CA LEU A 198 -8.20 4.54 1.01
C LEU A 198 -7.30 5.57 1.67
N ARG A 199 -6.75 6.52 0.89
CA ARG A 199 -5.98 7.65 1.42
C ARG A 199 -6.82 8.54 2.33
N ARG A 200 -8.07 8.82 1.95
CA ARG A 200 -9.01 9.57 2.79
C ARG A 200 -9.28 8.83 4.10
N LEU A 201 -9.58 7.53 4.05
CA LEU A 201 -9.85 6.72 5.25
C LEU A 201 -8.65 6.69 6.20
N ALA A 202 -7.43 6.57 5.66
CA ALA A 202 -6.20 6.69 6.43
C ALA A 202 -6.05 8.09 7.04
N ALA A 203 -6.25 9.17 6.27
CA ALA A 203 -6.19 10.55 6.78
C ALA A 203 -7.21 10.84 7.90
N GLU A 204 -8.34 10.13 7.92
CA GLU A 204 -9.34 10.17 9.00
C GLU A 204 -8.90 9.36 10.25
N GLY A 205 -7.70 8.79 10.25
CA GLY A 205 -7.08 8.08 11.39
C GLY A 205 -7.23 6.56 11.37
N ARG A 206 -7.77 5.96 10.30
CA ARG A 206 -7.88 4.50 10.19
C ARG A 206 -6.54 3.86 9.85
N THR A 207 -6.35 2.62 10.24
CA THR A 207 -5.21 1.78 9.84
C THR A 207 -5.61 0.98 8.62
N VAL A 208 -4.90 1.10 7.50
CA VAL A 208 -5.23 0.36 6.27
C VAL A 208 -4.07 -0.56 5.90
N LEU A 209 -4.30 -1.86 5.83
CA LEU A 209 -3.37 -2.85 5.30
C LEU A 209 -3.91 -3.43 3.99
N VAL A 210 -3.18 -3.24 2.91
CA VAL A 210 -3.58 -3.63 1.55
C VAL A 210 -2.58 -4.62 0.97
N SER A 211 -3.02 -5.78 0.52
CA SER A 211 -2.18 -6.62 -0.35
C SER A 211 -2.38 -6.23 -1.82
N SER A 212 -1.30 -6.29 -2.59
CA SER A 212 -1.36 -6.30 -4.04
C SER A 212 -0.15 -7.02 -4.61
N HIS A 213 -0.33 -7.68 -5.75
CA HIS A 213 0.76 -8.18 -6.58
C HIS A 213 1.18 -7.17 -7.67
N VAL A 214 0.48 -6.05 -7.79
CA VAL A 214 0.76 -4.97 -8.75
C VAL A 214 1.49 -3.84 -8.02
N LEU A 215 2.81 -3.79 -8.17
CA LEU A 215 3.70 -2.88 -7.43
C LEU A 215 3.39 -1.40 -7.70
N ALA A 216 3.15 -1.04 -8.96
CA ALA A 216 2.78 0.31 -9.36
C ALA A 216 1.53 0.84 -8.63
N GLU A 217 0.58 -0.03 -8.26
CA GLU A 217 -0.60 0.40 -7.50
C GLU A 217 -0.25 0.78 -6.07
N LEU A 218 0.65 0.01 -5.44
CA LEU A 218 1.12 0.25 -4.08
C LEU A 218 2.07 1.44 -4.02
N ASP A 219 2.89 1.68 -5.05
CA ASP A 219 3.81 2.82 -5.11
C ASP A 219 3.08 4.15 -4.93
N GLU A 220 1.90 4.27 -5.52
CA GLU A 220 1.11 5.49 -5.46
C GLU A 220 0.18 5.54 -4.22
N LEU A 221 -0.07 4.40 -3.56
CA LEU A 221 -1.06 4.25 -2.48
C LEU A 221 -0.43 4.10 -1.08
N ALA A 222 0.71 3.44 -0.95
CA ALA A 222 1.27 3.06 0.34
C ALA A 222 2.13 4.18 0.94
N ASP A 223 2.01 4.40 2.24
CA ASP A 223 2.95 5.18 3.04
C ASP A 223 4.16 4.33 3.44
N ARG A 224 3.91 3.03 3.63
CA ARG A 224 4.90 2.04 4.03
C ARG A 224 4.62 0.72 3.33
N SER A 225 5.68 -0.04 3.09
CA SER A 225 5.55 -1.36 2.47
C SER A 225 6.27 -2.43 3.27
N VAL A 226 5.62 -3.59 3.36
CA VAL A 226 6.14 -4.81 3.97
C VAL A 226 6.32 -5.82 2.84
N PHE A 227 7.55 -6.26 2.62
CA PHE A 227 7.86 -7.24 1.59
C PHE A 227 7.83 -8.65 2.17
N LEU A 228 7.08 -9.54 1.53
CA LEU A 228 6.97 -10.95 1.86
C LEU A 228 7.60 -11.82 0.76
N GLU A 229 8.50 -12.70 1.18
CA GLU A 229 9.19 -13.67 0.32
C GLU A 229 9.14 -15.04 0.99
N ALA A 230 8.65 -16.06 0.26
CA ALA A 230 8.58 -17.45 0.72
C ALA A 230 7.98 -17.65 2.14
N GLY A 231 7.00 -16.83 2.53
CA GLY A 231 6.34 -16.90 3.84
C GLY A 231 7.06 -16.16 4.96
N ALA A 232 8.12 -15.39 4.69
CA ALA A 232 8.83 -14.59 5.68
C ALA A 232 8.85 -13.10 5.31
N THR A 233 9.02 -12.23 6.30
CA THR A 233 9.24 -10.79 6.04
C THR A 233 10.68 -10.55 5.63
N VAL A 234 10.87 -9.78 4.56
CA VAL A 234 12.20 -9.34 4.13
C VAL A 234 12.72 -8.31 5.13
N THR A 235 13.96 -8.46 5.59
CA THR A 235 14.53 -7.58 6.62
C THR A 235 14.80 -6.17 6.09
N ASP A 236 14.81 -5.19 7.00
CA ASP A 236 15.10 -3.80 6.67
C ASP A 236 16.49 -3.64 6.04
N GLU A 237 17.49 -4.46 6.43
CA GLU A 237 18.82 -4.43 5.83
C GLU A 237 18.81 -4.85 4.36
N ARG A 238 18.04 -5.90 4.01
CA ARG A 238 17.88 -6.35 2.63
C ARG A 238 17.13 -5.32 1.80
N ILE A 239 16.06 -4.73 2.34
CA ILE A 239 15.33 -3.64 1.68
C ILE A 239 16.26 -2.43 1.45
N ALA A 240 17.06 -2.07 2.45
CA ALA A 240 18.01 -0.96 2.34
C ALA A 240 19.13 -1.27 1.33
N ALA A 241 19.59 -2.52 1.23
CA ALA A 241 20.56 -2.95 0.23
C ALA A 241 19.97 -2.85 -1.19
N ALA A 242 18.76 -3.36 -1.38
CA ALA A 242 18.00 -3.29 -2.63
C ALA A 242 17.66 -1.85 -3.06
N ARG A 243 17.71 -0.86 -2.14
CA ARG A 243 17.53 0.57 -2.47
C ARG A 243 18.84 1.28 -2.84
N ARG A 244 20.00 0.66 -2.59
CA ARG A 244 21.33 1.24 -2.89
C ARG A 244 21.89 0.82 -4.25
N THR A 245 21.21 -0.09 -4.95
CA THR A 245 21.52 -0.52 -6.31
C THR A 245 21.25 0.62 -7.29
N ALA A 246 22.10 0.72 -8.32
CA ALA A 246 21.91 1.71 -9.36
C ALA A 246 20.58 1.44 -10.09
N ARG A 247 19.71 2.45 -10.11
CA ARG A 247 18.38 2.34 -10.71
C ARG A 247 18.35 2.99 -12.09
N PRO A 248 17.52 2.48 -13.02
CA PRO A 248 17.36 3.12 -14.31
C PRO A 248 16.62 4.45 -14.15
N TRP A 249 17.16 5.53 -14.73
CA TRP A 249 16.53 6.84 -14.85
C TRP A 249 16.16 7.11 -16.29
N ARG A 250 14.93 7.56 -16.50
CA ARG A 250 14.41 7.97 -17.80
C ARG A 250 14.60 9.46 -17.98
N ILE A 251 15.21 9.80 -19.12
CA ILE A 251 15.58 11.17 -19.46
C ILE A 251 15.04 11.50 -20.86
N ARG A 252 14.26 12.57 -20.94
CA ARG A 252 13.74 13.11 -22.20
C ARG A 252 14.40 14.43 -22.50
N SER A 253 14.69 14.65 -23.78
CA SER A 253 15.30 15.87 -24.29
C SER A 253 14.67 16.23 -25.63
N LEU A 254 14.63 17.53 -25.97
CA LEU A 254 14.27 18.00 -27.32
C LEU A 254 15.33 17.60 -28.35
N ASP A 255 16.55 17.27 -27.91
CA ASP A 255 17.64 16.74 -28.71
C ASP A 255 18.12 15.40 -28.13
N PRO A 256 17.56 14.25 -28.58
CA PRO A 256 17.95 12.92 -28.10
C PRO A 256 19.39 12.55 -28.45
N THR A 257 19.90 12.98 -29.61
CA THR A 257 21.28 12.69 -30.04
C THR A 257 22.29 13.44 -29.18
N GLY A 258 22.05 14.75 -28.97
CA GLY A 258 22.85 15.56 -28.05
C GLY A 258 22.75 15.09 -26.60
N LEU A 259 21.57 14.63 -26.16
CA LEU A 259 21.40 14.05 -24.82
C LEU A 259 22.28 12.81 -24.63
N ARG A 260 22.32 11.88 -25.59
CA ARG A 260 23.18 10.68 -25.49
C ARG A 260 24.65 11.07 -25.38
N ALA A 261 25.10 12.02 -26.19
CA ALA A 261 26.47 12.54 -26.11
C ALA A 261 26.77 13.21 -24.75
N ALA A 262 25.82 13.99 -24.22
CA ALA A 262 25.96 14.64 -22.92
C ALA A 262 26.00 13.64 -21.75
N LEU A 263 25.22 12.55 -21.82
CA LEU A 263 25.26 11.45 -20.84
C LEU A 263 26.62 10.75 -20.84
N VAL A 264 27.17 10.45 -22.02
CA VAL A 264 28.51 9.87 -22.16
C VAL A 264 29.58 10.81 -21.61
N ALA A 265 29.48 12.11 -21.92
CA ALA A 265 30.39 13.12 -21.39
C ALA A 265 30.30 13.27 -19.85
N ALA A 266 29.12 13.04 -19.27
CA ALA A 266 28.89 13.03 -17.83
C ALA A 266 29.33 11.72 -17.14
N GLY A 267 29.91 10.77 -17.89
CA GLY A 267 30.48 9.53 -17.34
C GLY A 267 29.54 8.33 -17.34
N VAL A 268 28.37 8.41 -18.00
CA VAL A 268 27.50 7.25 -18.20
C VAL A 268 28.05 6.39 -19.36
N PRO A 269 28.33 5.09 -19.17
CA PRO A 269 28.81 4.22 -20.24
C PRO A 269 27.80 4.14 -21.41
N ASP A 270 28.28 4.30 -22.65
CA ASP A 270 27.39 4.36 -23.84
C ASP A 270 26.60 3.07 -24.08
N ASP A 271 27.17 1.93 -23.68
CA ASP A 271 26.56 0.59 -23.71
C ASP A 271 25.52 0.38 -22.60
N ALA A 272 25.59 1.17 -21.53
CA ALA A 272 24.60 1.19 -20.46
C ALA A 272 23.41 2.13 -20.74
N ILE A 273 23.48 2.96 -21.79
CA ILE A 273 22.38 3.85 -22.19
C ILE A 273 21.41 3.07 -23.08
N GLY A 274 20.26 2.72 -22.52
CA GLY A 274 19.13 2.14 -23.23
C GLY A 274 18.23 3.19 -23.88
N VAL A 275 17.31 2.72 -24.72
CA VAL A 275 16.23 3.53 -25.30
C VAL A 275 14.92 2.78 -25.07
N ASP A 276 13.90 3.50 -24.60
CA ASP A 276 12.52 3.02 -24.54
C ASP A 276 11.58 3.97 -25.31
N PRO A 277 10.28 3.64 -25.46
CA PRO A 277 9.34 4.51 -26.19
C PRO A 277 9.16 5.91 -25.60
N GLN A 278 9.61 6.12 -24.36
CA GLN A 278 9.46 7.37 -23.64
C GLN A 278 10.77 8.17 -23.55
N GLY A 279 11.95 7.61 -23.81
CA GLY A 279 13.21 8.37 -23.83
C GLY A 279 14.47 7.52 -23.73
N LEU A 280 15.58 8.18 -23.36
CA LEU A 280 16.82 7.48 -23.01
C LEU A 280 16.73 6.99 -21.57
N VAL A 281 17.31 5.82 -21.30
CA VAL A 281 17.36 5.22 -19.96
C VAL A 281 18.82 4.98 -19.59
N ALA A 282 19.24 5.48 -18.43
CA ALA A 282 20.60 5.34 -17.93
C ALA A 282 20.61 4.89 -16.46
N PRO A 283 21.52 4.00 -16.03
CA PRO A 283 21.65 3.65 -14.63
C PRO A 283 22.24 4.81 -13.83
N VAL A 284 21.67 5.09 -12.65
CA VAL A 284 22.19 6.09 -11.72
C VAL A 284 22.18 5.51 -10.30
N ALA A 285 23.30 5.67 -9.60
CA ALA A 285 23.57 4.99 -8.33
C ALA A 285 22.71 5.47 -7.14
N SER A 286 22.34 6.75 -7.11
CA SER A 286 21.56 7.35 -6.02
C SER A 286 20.87 8.63 -6.48
N ASP A 287 20.05 9.21 -5.61
CA ASP A 287 19.33 10.46 -5.88
C ASP A 287 20.28 11.66 -5.91
N GLU A 288 21.35 11.63 -5.10
CA GLU A 288 22.41 12.63 -5.16
C GLU A 288 23.17 12.55 -6.49
N ALA A 289 23.47 11.35 -6.95
CA ALA A 289 24.10 11.14 -8.26
C ALA A 289 23.16 11.58 -9.41
N ALA A 290 21.86 11.36 -9.26
CA ALA A 290 20.85 11.79 -10.23
C ALA A 290 20.70 13.31 -10.28
N ALA A 291 20.68 13.97 -9.12
CA ALA A 291 20.66 15.43 -9.03
C ALA A 291 21.92 16.06 -9.64
N ALA A 292 23.10 15.47 -9.36
CA ALA A 292 24.37 15.90 -9.95
C ALA A 292 24.36 15.72 -11.48
N LEU A 293 23.91 14.55 -11.97
CA LEU A 293 23.81 14.27 -13.41
C LEU A 293 22.87 15.27 -14.10
N LEU A 294 21.70 15.55 -13.54
CA LEU A 294 20.77 16.53 -14.09
C LEU A 294 21.41 17.93 -14.18
N ALA A 295 22.13 18.35 -13.15
CA ALA A 295 22.83 19.64 -13.15
C ALA A 295 23.90 19.71 -14.26
N GLU A 296 24.68 18.65 -14.46
CA GLU A 296 25.68 18.58 -15.53
C GLU A 296 25.05 18.60 -16.93
N LEU A 297 23.95 17.86 -17.14
CA LEU A 297 23.22 17.87 -18.41
C LEU A 297 22.68 19.27 -18.75
N VAL A 298 22.13 19.98 -17.76
CA VAL A 298 21.63 21.36 -17.95
C VAL A 298 22.78 22.32 -18.23
N LYS A 299 23.91 22.22 -17.51
CA LYS A 299 25.11 23.04 -17.78
C LYS A 299 25.69 22.79 -19.17
N ALA A 300 25.64 21.55 -19.65
CA ALA A 300 26.06 21.17 -20.99
C ALA A 300 25.10 21.66 -22.09
N GLY A 301 23.99 22.31 -21.74
CA GLY A 301 23.02 22.85 -22.68
C GLY A 301 22.06 21.80 -23.25
N ALA A 302 21.98 20.60 -22.65
CA ALA A 302 21.02 19.59 -23.07
C ALA A 302 19.59 20.06 -22.72
N PRO A 303 18.66 20.16 -23.70
CA PRO A 303 17.31 20.66 -23.46
C PRO A 303 16.42 19.57 -22.85
N VAL A 304 16.66 19.23 -21.58
CA VAL A 304 15.95 18.20 -20.82
C VAL A 304 14.50 18.60 -20.56
N THR A 305 13.55 17.75 -20.94
CA THR A 305 12.10 17.94 -20.75
C THR A 305 11.50 17.03 -19.69
N ALA A 306 12.18 15.94 -19.31
CA ALA A 306 11.84 15.11 -18.16
C ALA A 306 13.07 14.37 -17.65
N PHE A 307 13.15 14.20 -16.33
CA PHE A 307 14.22 13.45 -15.66
C PHE A 307 13.62 12.80 -14.40
N ALA A 308 13.44 11.49 -14.42
CA ALA A 308 12.79 10.75 -13.33
C ALA A 308 13.26 9.27 -13.31
N PRO A 309 13.09 8.54 -12.19
CA PRO A 309 13.26 7.10 -12.17
C PRO A 309 12.39 6.43 -13.24
N ALA A 310 12.92 5.41 -13.90
CA ALA A 310 12.23 4.73 -15.00
C ALA A 310 11.10 3.79 -14.50
N VAL A 311 11.21 3.36 -13.24
CA VAL A 311 10.31 2.45 -12.53
C VAL A 311 10.01 3.03 -11.15
N GLY A 312 8.88 2.64 -10.55
CA GLY A 312 8.52 3.04 -9.19
C GLY A 312 9.47 2.45 -8.13
N ASP A 313 9.52 3.07 -6.95
CA ASP A 313 10.46 2.71 -5.90
C ASP A 313 10.20 1.28 -5.35
N LEU A 314 8.94 0.91 -5.13
CA LEU A 314 8.57 -0.44 -4.69
C LEU A 314 8.79 -1.47 -5.79
N GLU A 315 8.49 -1.11 -7.03
CA GLU A 315 8.74 -1.99 -8.17
C GLU A 315 10.24 -2.32 -8.31
N GLN A 316 11.10 -1.30 -8.26
CA GLN A 316 12.55 -1.48 -8.31
C GLN A 316 13.07 -2.27 -7.11
N THR A 317 12.64 -1.93 -5.89
CA THR A 317 13.03 -2.65 -4.66
C THR A 317 12.68 -4.13 -4.78
N PHE A 318 11.49 -4.45 -5.30
CA PHE A 318 11.06 -5.83 -5.50
C PHE A 318 11.89 -6.57 -6.56
N LEU A 319 12.23 -5.92 -7.66
CA LEU A 319 13.08 -6.51 -8.71
C LEU A 319 14.48 -6.83 -8.16
N ASP A 320 15.06 -5.93 -7.40
CA ASP A 320 16.40 -6.12 -6.82
C ASP A 320 16.41 -7.24 -5.77
N LEU A 321 15.36 -7.33 -4.93
CA LEU A 321 15.21 -8.45 -3.98
C LEU A 321 15.13 -9.81 -4.68
N ASN A 322 14.42 -9.91 -5.80
CA ASN A 322 14.31 -11.17 -6.56
C ASN A 322 15.55 -11.46 -7.41
N GLY A 323 16.26 -10.43 -7.89
CA GLY A 323 17.49 -10.57 -8.66
C GLY A 323 18.65 -11.15 -7.85
N GLU A 324 18.67 -10.89 -6.54
CA GLU A 324 19.63 -11.51 -5.61
C GLU A 324 19.29 -12.98 -5.30
N ALA A 325 18.00 -13.34 -5.23
CA ALA A 325 17.56 -14.71 -4.94
C ALA A 325 17.86 -15.72 -6.08
N GLY A 326 18.17 -15.23 -7.28
CA GLY A 326 18.50 -16.04 -8.46
C GLY A 326 19.99 -16.32 -8.67
N ARG A 327 20.87 -15.97 -7.72
CA ARG A 327 22.32 -16.24 -7.79
C ARG A 327 22.78 -17.24 -6.74
#